data_AF-A0A916Q2J6-F1
#
_entry.id   AF-A0A916Q2J6-F1
#
_cell.length_a   1.000
_cell.length_b   1.000
_cell.length_c   1.000
_cell.angle_alpha   90.00
_cell.angle_beta   90.00
_cell.angle_gamma   90.00
#
_symmetry.space_group_name_H-M   'P 1'
#
loop_
_entity.id
_entity.type
_entity.pdbx_description
1 polymer ?
#
loop_
_entity_poly.entity_id
_entity_poly.type
_entity_poly.pdbx_seq_one_letter_code
_entity_poly.pdbx_strand_id
1 'polypeptide(L)'
;MGVPRNATLDDIKVAYRRLARKYHPDVNQNDPTTIDKFRLVQEAYKMLKDSDKEDLSKELFSKKEAANAPRSQPTPPPPKAHSKPQPHPKIKIEVKQVNNQVDPINSDPELRLKLDMLRRVQDLLKQKKYVVAIAVVEGMSERFPTSPEVIHWKAVTYHRWSSELILVGKLREAEIYLNKALNTDPKNRELSFEVKRDLERVQLLKTKN
;
A
#
# COMPACT_ATOMS: atom_id res chain seq x y z
N MET A 1 -1.28 23.82 -18.01
CA MET A 1 0.19 23.65 -17.97
C MET A 1 0.77 24.48 -19.11
N GLY A 2 1.53 25.55 -18.83
CA GLY A 2 2.10 26.43 -19.87
C GLY A 2 3.30 25.79 -20.59
N VAL A 3 3.07 24.64 -21.21
CA VAL A 3 4.08 23.80 -21.86
C VAL A 3 3.62 23.54 -23.30
N PRO A 4 4.48 23.65 -24.31
CA PRO A 4 4.10 23.44 -25.71
C PRO A 4 3.56 22.03 -25.94
N ARG A 5 2.64 21.87 -26.92
CA ARG A 5 2.00 20.57 -27.22
C ARG A 5 2.98 19.46 -27.64
N ASN A 6 4.20 19.83 -28.05
CA ASN A 6 5.27 18.91 -28.46
C ASN A 6 6.36 18.74 -27.38
N ALA A 7 6.06 19.05 -26.11
CA ALA A 7 7.06 18.97 -25.06
C ALA A 7 7.42 17.53 -24.69
N THR A 8 8.71 17.30 -24.47
CA THR A 8 9.22 15.98 -24.11
C THR A 8 8.88 15.63 -22.65
N LEU A 9 8.90 14.33 -22.31
CA LEU A 9 8.66 13.87 -20.94
C LEU A 9 9.59 14.52 -19.91
N ASP A 10 10.81 14.89 -20.30
CA ASP A 10 11.74 15.55 -19.39
C ASP A 10 11.35 17.02 -19.14
N ASP A 11 10.82 17.72 -20.13
CA ASP A 11 10.23 19.06 -19.97
C ASP A 11 8.98 19.01 -19.08
N ILE A 12 8.14 17.99 -19.27
CA ILE A 12 6.94 17.75 -18.45
C ILE A 12 7.33 17.47 -16.99
N LYS A 13 8.39 16.67 -16.76
CA LYS A 13 8.93 16.43 -15.41
C LYS A 13 9.49 17.70 -14.78
N VAL A 14 10.21 18.53 -15.53
CA VAL A 14 10.76 19.81 -15.04
C VAL A 14 9.62 20.76 -14.66
N ALA A 15 8.60 20.90 -15.52
CA ALA A 15 7.43 21.71 -15.26
C ALA A 15 6.63 21.21 -14.06
N TYR A 16 6.45 19.89 -13.93
CA TYR A 16 5.80 19.25 -12.79
C TYR A 16 6.55 19.55 -11.50
N ARG A 17 7.88 19.37 -11.44
CA ARG A 17 8.68 19.67 -10.23
C ARG A 17 8.57 21.15 -9.82
N ARG A 18 8.55 22.06 -10.80
CA ARG A 18 8.40 23.51 -10.55
C ARG A 18 7.04 23.85 -9.95
N LEU A 19 5.96 23.26 -10.48
CA LEU A 19 4.60 23.48 -9.99
C LEU A 19 4.32 22.75 -8.67
N ALA A 20 4.87 21.55 -8.49
CA ALA A 20 4.75 20.78 -7.27
C ALA A 20 5.41 21.48 -6.08
N ARG A 21 6.57 22.15 -6.29
CA ARG A 21 7.19 23.00 -5.26
C ARG A 21 6.38 24.27 -5.00
N LYS A 22 5.87 24.91 -6.06
CA LYS A 22 5.06 26.14 -5.94
C LYS A 22 3.75 25.92 -5.18
N TYR A 23 3.14 24.75 -5.33
CA TYR A 23 1.88 24.38 -4.69
C TYR A 23 2.06 23.35 -3.57
N HIS A 24 3.28 23.18 -3.06
CA HIS A 24 3.52 22.18 -2.02
C HIS A 24 2.79 22.57 -0.74
N PRO A 25 2.09 21.63 -0.07
CA PRO A 25 1.33 21.92 1.14
C PRO A 25 2.24 22.41 2.28
N ASP A 26 3.51 22.01 2.30
CA ASP A 26 4.47 22.42 3.34
C ASP A 26 4.83 23.91 3.31
N VAL A 27 4.80 24.56 2.13
CA VAL A 27 5.09 26.01 1.99
C VAL A 27 3.83 26.87 1.92
N ASN A 28 2.65 26.26 1.67
CA ASN A 28 1.38 26.96 1.52
C ASN A 28 0.29 26.38 2.43
N GLN A 29 0.62 26.15 3.71
CA GLN A 29 -0.24 25.47 4.70
C GLN A 29 -1.57 26.21 4.98
N ASN A 30 -1.71 27.47 4.55
CA ASN A 30 -2.87 28.33 4.85
C ASN A 30 -3.82 28.56 3.66
N ASP A 31 -3.51 28.05 2.46
CA ASP A 31 -4.33 28.29 1.25
C ASP A 31 -4.97 27.01 0.71
N PRO A 32 -6.29 26.79 0.89
CA PRO A 32 -6.96 25.58 0.39
C PRO A 32 -6.94 25.48 -1.14
N THR A 33 -6.86 26.62 -1.85
CA THR A 33 -6.79 26.66 -3.32
C THR A 33 -5.48 26.06 -3.88
N THR A 34 -4.43 26.01 -3.05
CA THR A 34 -3.13 25.46 -3.41
C THR A 34 -3.14 23.93 -3.39
N ILE A 35 -3.93 23.33 -2.49
CA ILE A 35 -4.13 21.88 -2.38
C ILE A 35 -4.83 21.35 -3.64
N ASP A 36 -5.90 22.03 -4.08
CA ASP A 36 -6.63 21.64 -5.29
C ASP A 36 -5.76 21.77 -6.55
N LYS A 37 -4.99 22.86 -6.66
CA LYS A 37 -4.04 23.07 -7.77
C LYS A 37 -2.94 22.01 -7.77
N PHE A 38 -2.44 21.61 -6.61
CA PHE A 38 -1.45 20.54 -6.49
C PHE A 38 -2.01 19.20 -6.97
N ARG A 39 -3.25 18.87 -6.58
CA ARG A 39 -3.95 17.65 -7.01
C ARG A 39 -4.13 17.61 -8.54
N LEU A 40 -4.60 18.70 -9.13
CA LEU A 40 -4.77 18.82 -10.59
C LEU A 40 -3.44 18.69 -11.34
N VAL A 41 -2.35 19.23 -10.79
CA VAL A 41 -1.00 19.11 -11.36
C VAL A 41 -0.49 17.65 -11.32
N GLN A 42 -0.79 16.90 -10.26
CA GLN A 42 -0.46 15.48 -10.17
C GLN A 42 -1.25 14.63 -11.16
N GLU A 43 -2.55 14.88 -11.27
CA GLU A 43 -3.44 14.13 -12.16
C GLU A 43 -3.05 14.34 -13.63
N ALA A 44 -2.83 15.59 -14.04
CA ALA A 44 -2.35 15.92 -15.39
C ALA A 44 -1.00 15.23 -15.71
N TYR A 45 -0.07 15.18 -14.75
CA TYR A 45 1.22 14.50 -14.95
C TYR A 45 1.05 12.98 -15.11
N LYS A 46 0.14 12.37 -14.34
CA LYS A 46 -0.14 10.94 -14.41
C LYS A 46 -0.72 10.55 -15.78
N MET A 47 -1.68 11.31 -16.27
CA MET A 47 -2.29 11.06 -17.59
C MET A 47 -1.25 11.18 -18.72
N LEU A 48 -0.43 12.23 -18.72
CA LEU A 48 0.60 12.42 -19.74
C LEU A 48 1.69 11.33 -19.69
N LYS A 49 2.07 10.89 -18.49
CA LYS A 49 3.05 9.81 -18.31
C LYS A 49 2.54 8.44 -18.79
N ASP A 50 1.25 8.19 -18.66
CA ASP A 50 0.66 6.92 -19.10
C ASP A 50 0.37 6.90 -20.61
N SER A 51 0.10 8.05 -21.24
CA SER A 51 -0.06 8.16 -22.71
C SER A 51 1.22 7.84 -23.50
N ASP A 52 2.41 8.13 -22.96
CA ASP A 52 3.70 7.82 -23.61
C ASP A 52 4.17 6.36 -23.42
N LYS A 53 3.47 5.56 -22.60
CA LYS A 53 3.82 4.14 -22.44
C LYS A 53 3.48 3.29 -23.67
N GLU A 54 2.55 3.74 -24.51
CA GLU A 54 2.21 3.06 -25.76
C GLU A 54 3.34 3.25 -26.81
N ASP A 55 3.88 4.46 -26.96
CA ASP A 55 4.91 4.75 -27.97
C ASP A 55 6.33 4.28 -27.59
N LEU A 56 6.69 4.30 -26.29
CA LEU A 56 8.02 3.86 -25.84
C LEU A 56 8.18 2.33 -25.80
N SER A 57 7.09 1.57 -25.91
CA SER A 57 7.11 0.10 -25.84
C SER A 57 7.66 -0.56 -27.12
N LYS A 58 7.75 0.19 -28.23
CA LYS A 58 8.27 -0.30 -29.53
C LYS A 58 9.78 -0.11 -29.73
N GLU A 59 10.44 0.82 -29.04
CA GLU A 59 11.84 1.17 -29.36
C GLU A 59 12.89 0.49 -28.44
N LEU A 60 12.48 -0.03 -27.28
CA LEU A 60 13.42 -0.58 -26.28
C LEU A 60 13.72 -2.08 -26.38
N PHE A 61 13.14 -2.79 -27.36
CA PHE A 61 13.45 -4.20 -27.61
C PHE A 61 14.53 -4.45 -28.68
N SER A 62 15.12 -3.42 -29.28
CA SER A 62 16.08 -3.58 -30.40
C SER A 62 17.56 -3.43 -30.05
N LYS A 63 17.96 -3.16 -28.79
CA LYS A 63 19.38 -2.93 -28.49
C LYS A 63 19.86 -3.48 -27.15
N LYS A 64 19.73 -4.79 -26.98
CA LYS A 64 20.63 -5.57 -26.12
C LYS A 64 21.74 -6.12 -27.01
N GLU A 65 22.90 -5.46 -27.03
CA GLU A 65 24.23 -6.05 -27.21
C GLU A 65 25.27 -4.93 -27.37
N ALA A 66 26.04 -4.67 -26.30
CA ALA A 66 27.49 -4.43 -26.34
C ALA A 66 27.98 -3.76 -25.03
N ALA A 67 28.83 -4.52 -24.33
CA ALA A 67 30.04 -4.07 -23.63
C ALA A 67 30.01 -3.31 -22.28
N ASN A 68 30.56 -4.01 -21.27
CA ASN A 68 31.51 -3.60 -20.23
C ASN A 68 31.09 -2.71 -19.02
N ALA A 69 31.42 -3.22 -17.83
CA ALA A 69 31.40 -2.57 -16.50
C ALA A 69 32.69 -1.74 -16.24
N PRO A 70 32.98 -1.16 -15.04
CA PRO A 70 32.21 -0.96 -13.79
C PRO A 70 32.30 0.49 -13.21
N ARG A 71 31.57 0.82 -12.10
CA ARG A 71 32.10 1.41 -10.83
C ARG A 71 31.05 2.11 -9.91
N SER A 72 31.04 1.65 -8.65
CA SER A 72 30.78 2.30 -7.34
C SER A 72 29.44 2.96 -6.95
N GLN A 73 28.85 2.40 -5.88
CA GLN A 73 27.90 3.04 -4.95
C GLN A 73 28.57 4.14 -4.11
N PRO A 74 27.77 5.00 -3.45
CA PRO A 74 27.75 4.94 -1.98
C PRO A 74 26.35 4.95 -1.35
N THR A 75 26.23 4.34 -0.16
CA THR A 75 25.04 4.24 0.71
C THR A 75 25.12 5.28 1.88
N PRO A 76 24.33 5.24 2.98
CA PRO A 76 23.44 6.33 3.45
C PRO A 76 23.86 6.93 4.82
N PRO A 77 23.03 7.79 5.48
CA PRO A 77 22.99 7.86 6.95
C PRO A 77 21.58 7.67 7.56
N PRO A 78 21.46 7.45 8.89
CA PRO A 78 20.51 6.52 9.53
C PRO A 78 19.23 7.16 10.10
N PRO A 79 18.21 6.36 10.50
CA PRO A 79 17.01 6.86 11.17
C PRO A 79 17.24 6.96 12.69
N LYS A 80 16.92 8.12 13.30
CA LYS A 80 16.85 8.26 14.76
C LYS A 80 15.43 8.00 15.27
N ALA A 81 15.37 7.17 16.31
CA ALA A 81 14.20 6.69 17.04
C ALA A 81 13.71 7.66 18.14
N HIS A 82 12.61 7.27 18.80
CA HIS A 82 11.96 7.79 20.03
C HIS A 82 10.95 8.93 19.80
N SER A 83 9.82 9.12 20.50
CA SER A 83 8.96 8.41 21.47
C SER A 83 7.77 9.36 21.80
N LYS A 84 6.63 8.84 22.27
CA LYS A 84 5.48 9.54 22.93
C LYS A 84 5.87 10.44 24.16
N PRO A 85 4.97 11.15 24.91
CA PRO A 85 3.62 11.77 24.69
C PRO A 85 3.33 13.19 25.38
N GLN A 86 2.15 13.80 25.08
CA GLN A 86 1.32 14.85 25.81
C GLN A 86 1.85 16.31 26.01
N PRO A 87 1.03 17.34 26.39
CA PRO A 87 -0.40 17.68 26.18
C PRO A 87 -0.64 19.13 25.60
N HIS A 88 -1.91 19.48 25.35
CA HIS A 88 -2.43 20.70 24.67
C HIS A 88 -2.11 22.07 25.33
N PRO A 89 -2.27 23.19 24.58
CA PRO A 89 -2.99 24.34 25.10
C PRO A 89 -4.22 24.73 24.27
N LYS A 90 -5.31 24.99 24.99
CA LYS A 90 -6.65 25.41 24.54
C LYS A 90 -6.59 26.74 23.79
N ILE A 91 -7.15 26.83 22.58
CA ILE A 91 -7.66 28.11 22.06
C ILE A 91 -8.96 27.93 21.27
N LYS A 92 -9.99 28.57 21.84
CA LYS A 92 -11.35 28.96 21.39
C LYS A 92 -11.92 28.36 20.10
N ILE A 93 -13.01 27.63 20.30
CA ILE A 93 -13.98 27.22 19.30
C ILE A 93 -14.73 28.47 18.84
N GLU A 94 -14.60 28.83 17.57
CA GLU A 94 -15.53 29.71 16.87
C GLU A 94 -16.28 28.86 15.85
N VAL A 95 -17.54 28.54 16.19
CA VAL A 95 -18.42 27.72 15.37
C VAL A 95 -18.91 28.57 14.20
N LYS A 96 -18.20 28.52 13.07
CA LYS A 96 -18.68 29.09 11.80
C LYS A 96 -19.29 27.99 10.94
N GLN A 97 -20.62 27.97 10.99
CA GLN A 97 -21.61 27.31 10.12
C GLN A 97 -21.11 26.22 9.15
N VAL A 98 -21.52 25.00 9.50
CA VAL A 98 -21.58 23.73 8.77
C VAL A 98 -21.71 23.91 7.24
N ASN A 99 -20.64 23.61 6.52
CA ASN A 99 -20.73 23.19 5.12
C ASN A 99 -20.82 21.67 5.11
N ASN A 100 -22.03 21.15 4.88
CA ASN A 100 -22.36 19.73 4.89
C ASN A 100 -21.89 19.05 3.59
N GLN A 101 -20.58 19.07 3.32
CA GLN A 101 -19.99 18.07 2.44
C GLN A 101 -19.64 16.88 3.33
N VAL A 102 -20.58 15.96 3.46
CA VAL A 102 -20.39 14.77 4.29
C VAL A 102 -19.34 13.91 3.58
N ASP A 103 -18.11 13.88 4.10
CA ASP A 103 -17.11 12.93 3.64
C ASP A 103 -17.75 11.53 3.65
N PRO A 104 -17.72 10.75 2.55
CA PRO A 104 -18.32 9.41 2.51
C PRO A 104 -17.81 8.48 3.64
N ILE A 105 -16.62 8.79 4.18
CA ILE A 105 -15.99 8.11 5.31
C ILE A 105 -16.62 8.49 6.65
N ASN A 106 -17.18 9.70 6.80
CA ASN A 106 -17.89 10.12 8.01
C ASN A 106 -19.39 9.78 7.97
N SER A 107 -19.97 9.58 6.80
CA SER A 107 -21.40 9.28 6.60
C SER A 107 -21.78 7.84 6.97
N ASP A 108 -20.89 6.88 6.73
CA ASP A 108 -21.19 5.46 6.89
C ASP A 108 -20.47 4.87 8.12
N PRO A 109 -21.20 4.61 9.23
CA PRO A 109 -20.61 4.02 10.44
C PRO A 109 -20.03 2.63 10.19
N GLU A 110 -20.55 1.90 9.20
CA GLU A 110 -20.13 0.55 8.88
C GLU A 110 -18.78 0.55 8.14
N LEU A 111 -18.58 1.51 7.22
CA LEU A 111 -17.30 1.72 6.56
C LEU A 111 -16.19 2.13 7.56
N ARG A 112 -16.53 2.97 8.55
CA ARG A 112 -15.60 3.34 9.63
C ARG A 112 -15.21 2.14 10.48
N LEU A 113 -16.20 1.35 10.91
CA LEU A 113 -15.97 0.14 11.68
C LEU A 113 -15.06 -0.83 10.92
N LYS A 114 -15.32 -1.04 9.63
CA LYS A 114 -14.48 -1.86 8.77
C LYS A 114 -13.04 -1.36 8.74
N LEU A 115 -12.83 -0.06 8.54
CA LEU A 115 -11.49 0.54 8.50
C LEU A 115 -10.75 0.39 9.83
N ASP A 116 -11.42 0.62 10.95
CA ASP A 116 -10.82 0.48 12.28
C ASP A 116 -10.44 -0.98 12.58
N MET A 117 -11.29 -1.93 12.17
CA MET A 117 -11.00 -3.36 12.29
C MET A 117 -9.82 -3.77 11.39
N LEU A 118 -9.73 -3.26 10.16
CA LEU A 118 -8.58 -3.49 9.27
C LEU A 118 -7.26 -2.97 9.88
N ARG A 119 -7.27 -1.76 10.43
CA ARG A 119 -6.12 -1.20 11.15
C ARG A 119 -5.71 -2.07 12.33
N ARG A 120 -6.70 -2.55 13.11
CA ARG A 120 -6.44 -3.45 14.23
C ARG A 120 -5.78 -4.76 13.78
N VAL A 121 -6.25 -5.37 12.69
CA VAL A 121 -5.63 -6.58 12.11
C VAL A 121 -4.18 -6.31 11.73
N GLN A 122 -3.92 -5.21 11.04
CA GLN A 122 -2.55 -4.82 10.66
C GLN A 122 -1.63 -4.70 11.87
N ASP A 123 -2.09 -4.06 12.94
CA ASP A 123 -1.30 -3.88 14.15
C ASP A 123 -1.08 -5.19 14.92
N LEU A 124 -2.07 -6.08 14.94
CA LEU A 124 -1.92 -7.42 15.51
C LEU A 124 -0.88 -8.25 14.74
N LEU A 125 -0.90 -8.17 13.40
CA LEU A 125 0.09 -8.85 12.56
C LEU A 125 1.50 -8.30 12.75
N LYS A 126 1.66 -6.97 12.94
CA LYS A 126 2.95 -6.36 13.30
C LYS A 126 3.45 -6.86 14.65
N GLN A 127 2.54 -7.05 15.61
CA GLN A 127 2.84 -7.59 16.94
C GLN A 127 3.00 -9.12 16.96
N LYS A 128 2.91 -9.80 15.81
CA LYS A 128 2.90 -11.27 15.70
C LYS A 128 1.81 -11.96 16.54
N LYS A 129 0.71 -11.26 16.82
CA LYS A 129 -0.45 -11.79 17.55
C LYS A 129 -1.43 -12.47 16.59
N TYR A 130 -0.97 -13.53 15.93
CA TYR A 130 -1.68 -14.14 14.79
C TYR A 130 -3.02 -14.78 15.17
N VAL A 131 -3.10 -15.47 16.31
CA VAL A 131 -4.37 -16.10 16.79
C VAL A 131 -5.47 -15.06 16.97
N VAL A 132 -5.13 -13.91 17.58
CA VAL A 132 -6.08 -12.80 17.76
C VAL A 132 -6.41 -12.15 16.41
N ALA A 133 -5.42 -12.00 15.53
CA ALA A 133 -5.65 -11.47 14.19
C ALA A 133 -6.64 -12.35 13.40
N ILE A 134 -6.50 -13.68 13.45
CA ILE A 134 -7.40 -14.65 12.82
C ILE A 134 -8.82 -14.46 13.32
N ALA A 135 -9.04 -14.42 14.63
CA ALA A 135 -10.36 -14.21 15.20
C ALA A 135 -11.00 -12.88 14.72
N VAL A 136 -10.20 -11.81 14.65
CA VAL A 136 -10.68 -10.51 14.14
C VAL A 136 -11.06 -10.60 12.66
N VAL A 137 -10.22 -11.16 11.78
CA VAL A 137 -10.54 -11.25 10.35
C VAL A 137 -11.69 -12.21 10.06
N GLU A 138 -11.87 -13.27 10.86
CA GLU A 138 -13.01 -14.18 10.75
C GLU A 138 -14.31 -13.46 11.13
N GLY A 139 -14.33 -12.74 12.26
CA GLY A 139 -15.49 -11.91 12.62
C GLY A 139 -15.76 -10.77 11.62
N MET A 140 -14.73 -10.23 10.98
CA MET A 140 -14.91 -9.27 9.89
C MET A 140 -15.51 -9.92 8.64
N SER A 141 -15.11 -11.16 8.33
CA SER A 141 -15.60 -11.92 7.17
C SER A 141 -17.09 -12.28 7.30
N GLU A 142 -17.61 -12.41 8.52
CA GLU A 142 -19.03 -12.63 8.77
C GLU A 142 -19.85 -11.36 8.49
N ARG A 143 -19.30 -10.20 8.84
CA ARG A 143 -19.96 -8.89 8.65
C ARG A 143 -19.81 -8.36 7.21
N PHE A 144 -18.66 -8.64 6.59
CA PHE A 144 -18.28 -8.10 5.29
C PHE A 144 -17.85 -9.22 4.31
N PRO A 145 -18.70 -10.22 4.02
CA PRO A 145 -18.32 -11.40 3.25
C PRO A 145 -17.93 -11.09 1.81
N THR A 146 -18.51 -10.04 1.22
CA THR A 146 -18.28 -9.65 -0.18
C THR A 146 -17.12 -8.68 -0.33
N SER A 147 -16.52 -8.20 0.76
CA SER A 147 -15.53 -7.15 0.69
C SER A 147 -14.16 -7.69 0.26
N PRO A 148 -13.58 -7.19 -0.84
CA PRO A 148 -12.27 -7.64 -1.32
C PRO A 148 -11.16 -7.43 -0.30
N GLU A 149 -11.21 -6.34 0.46
CA GLU A 149 -10.22 -6.01 1.48
C GLU A 149 -10.24 -7.02 2.64
N VAL A 150 -11.44 -7.41 3.10
CA VAL A 150 -11.56 -8.37 4.21
C VAL A 150 -11.13 -9.76 3.76
N ILE A 151 -11.53 -10.16 2.56
CA ILE A 151 -11.07 -11.40 1.92
C ILE A 151 -9.54 -11.42 1.83
N HIS A 152 -8.94 -10.34 1.31
CA HIS A 152 -7.50 -10.20 1.17
C HIS A 152 -6.78 -10.27 2.52
N TRP A 153 -7.20 -9.47 3.51
CA TRP A 153 -6.57 -9.46 4.84
C TRP A 153 -6.73 -10.77 5.59
N LYS A 154 -7.83 -11.51 5.37
CA LYS A 154 -8.01 -12.87 5.88
C LYS A 154 -6.98 -13.83 5.25
N ALA A 155 -6.82 -13.80 3.94
CA ALA A 155 -5.84 -14.61 3.23
C ALA A 155 -4.39 -14.29 3.66
N VAL A 156 -4.05 -13.00 3.79
CA VAL A 156 -2.74 -12.53 4.30
C VAL A 156 -2.50 -13.00 5.74
N THR A 157 -3.52 -12.96 6.59
CA THR A 157 -3.41 -13.40 7.98
C THR A 157 -3.10 -14.90 8.07
N TYR A 158 -3.80 -15.73 7.28
CA TYR A 158 -3.51 -17.17 7.20
C TYR A 158 -2.11 -17.44 6.64
N HIS A 159 -1.68 -16.74 5.59
CA HIS A 159 -0.33 -16.89 5.05
C HIS A 159 0.74 -16.56 6.10
N ARG A 160 0.64 -15.39 6.77
CA ARG A 160 1.62 -14.99 7.80
C ARG A 160 1.66 -15.96 8.98
N TRP A 161 0.51 -16.47 9.43
CA TRP A 161 0.47 -17.49 10.47
C TRP A 161 1.12 -18.80 10.02
N SER A 162 0.87 -19.20 8.78
CA SER A 162 1.48 -20.40 8.20
C SER A 162 3.00 -20.28 8.15
N SER A 163 3.55 -19.13 7.74
CA SER A 163 5.00 -18.91 7.73
C SER A 163 5.60 -19.08 9.14
N GLU A 164 4.91 -18.65 10.20
CA GLU A 164 5.34 -18.88 11.58
C GLU A 164 5.27 -20.37 11.98
N LEU A 165 4.21 -21.08 11.57
CA LEU A 165 4.09 -22.52 11.82
C LEU A 165 5.19 -23.34 11.13
N ILE A 166 5.61 -22.93 9.93
CA ILE A 166 6.76 -23.52 9.23
C ILE A 166 8.03 -23.37 10.07
N LEU A 167 8.27 -22.19 10.65
CA LEU A 167 9.44 -21.93 11.51
C LEU A 167 9.43 -22.78 12.78
N VAL A 168 8.27 -23.00 13.38
CA VAL A 168 8.10 -23.87 14.55
C VAL A 168 8.20 -25.37 14.18
N GLY A 169 8.18 -25.71 12.89
CA GLY A 169 8.20 -27.10 12.40
C GLY A 169 6.83 -27.79 12.40
N LYS A 170 5.74 -27.04 12.63
CA LYS A 170 4.35 -27.54 12.58
C LYS A 170 3.84 -27.62 11.13
N LEU A 171 4.50 -28.46 10.32
CA LEU A 171 4.31 -28.52 8.87
C LEU A 171 2.88 -28.88 8.44
N ARG A 172 2.20 -29.78 9.18
CA ARG A 172 0.81 -30.17 8.89
C ARG A 172 -0.16 -29.01 9.11
N GLU A 173 -0.02 -28.29 10.22
CA GLU A 173 -0.86 -27.12 10.51
C GLU A 173 -0.62 -26.02 9.48
N ALA A 174 0.65 -25.77 9.13
CA ALA A 174 1.02 -24.77 8.12
C ALA A 174 0.34 -25.05 6.77
N GLU A 175 0.39 -26.29 6.28
CA GLU A 175 -0.25 -26.69 5.02
C GLU A 175 -1.77 -26.43 5.00
N ILE A 176 -2.46 -26.68 6.12
CA ILE A 176 -3.90 -26.40 6.23
C ILE A 176 -4.16 -24.90 6.05
N TYR A 177 -3.42 -24.04 6.74
CA TYR A 177 -3.62 -22.59 6.67
C TYR A 177 -3.17 -22.00 5.32
N LEU A 178 -2.14 -22.55 4.67
CA LEU A 178 -1.75 -22.16 3.31
C LEU A 178 -2.86 -22.48 2.29
N ASN A 179 -3.44 -23.68 2.37
CA ASN A 179 -4.57 -24.04 1.52
C ASN A 179 -5.80 -23.15 1.79
N LYS A 180 -6.07 -22.81 3.06
CA LYS A 180 -7.11 -21.82 3.40
C LYS A 180 -6.82 -20.46 2.79
N ALA A 181 -5.57 -19.99 2.79
CA ALA A 181 -5.19 -18.72 2.21
C ALA A 181 -5.46 -18.68 0.69
N LEU A 182 -5.07 -19.73 -0.05
CA LEU A 182 -5.33 -19.86 -1.50
C LEU A 182 -6.82 -19.86 -1.83
N ASN A 183 -7.62 -20.58 -1.04
CA ASN A 183 -9.06 -20.67 -1.26
C ASN A 183 -9.79 -19.38 -0.90
N THR A 184 -9.22 -18.57 -0.01
CA THR A 184 -9.84 -17.31 0.44
C THR A 184 -9.73 -16.23 -0.64
N ASP A 185 -8.54 -15.99 -1.20
CA ASP A 185 -8.30 -14.94 -2.20
C ASP A 185 -7.67 -15.50 -3.49
N PRO A 186 -8.42 -16.27 -4.30
CA PRO A 186 -7.89 -16.89 -5.52
C PRO A 186 -7.62 -15.88 -6.64
N LYS A 187 -8.15 -14.66 -6.55
CA LYS A 187 -7.97 -13.61 -7.56
C LYS A 187 -6.62 -12.92 -7.43
N ASN A 188 -6.01 -12.95 -6.24
CA ASN A 188 -4.73 -12.32 -5.99
C ASN A 188 -3.57 -13.21 -6.45
N ARG A 189 -3.00 -12.88 -7.62
CA ARG A 189 -1.88 -13.62 -8.21
C ARG A 189 -0.61 -13.57 -7.36
N GLU A 190 -0.32 -12.43 -6.74
CA GLU A 190 0.90 -12.24 -5.94
C GLU A 190 0.86 -13.12 -4.69
N LEU A 191 -0.22 -13.01 -3.92
CA LEU A 191 -0.40 -13.83 -2.73
C LEU A 191 -0.45 -15.31 -3.08
N SER A 192 -1.12 -15.67 -4.18
CA SER A 192 -1.19 -17.06 -4.64
C SER A 192 0.19 -17.63 -4.98
N PHE A 193 1.07 -16.83 -5.58
CA PHE A 193 2.45 -17.23 -5.89
C PHE A 193 3.26 -17.47 -4.60
N GLU A 194 3.19 -16.54 -3.64
CA GLU A 194 3.88 -16.70 -2.35
C GLU A 194 3.41 -17.93 -1.60
N VAL A 195 2.09 -18.15 -1.51
CA VAL A 195 1.52 -19.29 -0.79
C VAL A 195 1.89 -20.62 -1.44
N LYS A 196 1.93 -20.69 -2.78
CA LYS A 196 2.38 -21.90 -3.50
C LYS A 196 3.85 -22.20 -3.24
N ARG A 197 4.71 -21.19 -3.26
CA ARG A 197 6.13 -21.33 -2.92
C ARG A 197 6.31 -21.86 -1.50
N ASP A 198 5.55 -21.32 -0.54
CA ASP A 198 5.61 -21.76 0.86
C ASP A 198 5.05 -23.19 1.04
N LEU A 199 4.05 -23.61 0.24
CA LEU A 199 3.58 -25.00 0.18
C LEU A 199 4.66 -25.95 -0.34
N GLU A 200 5.34 -25.60 -1.43
CA GLU A 200 6.46 -26.40 -1.95
C GLU A 200 7.57 -26.55 -0.91
N ARG A 201 7.89 -25.46 -0.20
CA ARG A 201 8.84 -25.48 0.92
C ARG A 201 8.39 -26.44 2.02
N VAL A 202 7.10 -26.45 2.38
CA VAL A 202 6.56 -27.39 3.37
C VAL A 202 6.75 -28.83 2.90
N GLN A 203 6.48 -29.15 1.64
CA GLN A 203 6.69 -30.51 1.12
C GLN A 203 8.16 -30.93 1.17
N LEU A 204 9.07 -30.03 0.78
CA LEU A 204 10.51 -30.29 0.85
C LEU A 204 11.03 -30.50 2.29
N LEU A 205 10.44 -29.82 3.27
CA LEU A 205 10.80 -30.01 4.67
C LEU A 205 10.26 -31.33 5.23
N LYS A 206 9.10 -31.79 4.75
CA LYS A 206 8.54 -33.09 5.13
C LYS A 206 9.33 -34.27 4.58
N THR A 207 9.98 -34.14 3.42
CA THR A 207 10.79 -35.22 2.84
C THR A 207 12.20 -35.31 3.42
N LYS A 208 12.66 -34.27 4.10
CA LYS A 208 13.99 -34.21 4.73
C LYS A 208 14.02 -34.65 6.20
N ASN A 209 12.87 -34.70 6.86
CA ASN A 209 12.69 -35.15 8.24
C ASN A 209 12.13 -36.57 8.26
#